data_AF-A0A966HZ71-F1
#
_entry.id   AF-A0A966HZ71-F1
#
_cell.length_a   1.000
_cell.length_b   1.000
_cell.length_c   1.000
_cell.angle_alpha   90.00
_cell.angle_beta   90.00
_cell.angle_gamma   90.00
#
_symmetry.space_group_name_H-M   'P 1'
#
loop_
_entity.id
_entity.type
_entity.pdbx_description
1 polymer ?
#
loop_
_entity_poly.entity_id
_entity_poly.type
_entity_poly.pdbx_seq_one_letter_code
_entity_poly.pdbx_strand_id
1 'polypeptide(L)'
;NLGGTATLDIIIKEPSFIASDDLIEDEFFDDSLFDDESSSASGYWWNVYSLAELEEIHDYLDSLPEIGKVLSVASGIKLARLINDGEDLNDLELALLRSVLPEDIRETLLYSYINKDDSVVRISTRVNESAENLNRNELLEKINNDLITKFNLSEDRFEITGLAVLYNNMLQSLFQSQIGSLLVVFSVIAFMLLLIFKSFKVMIIGLIPNIFVASSVVGILGLLKIPLDIMTITVAAISVGMAVDNTIHYIYRYKKEMKITNSIEMALQNAHTTTGRAIFYTAATIATGFSILSLSNFFPTQLFGIFTALAMLIAFISSLSLLPNLLVKFKVFQ
;
A
#
# COMPACT_ATOMS: atom_id res chain seq x y z
N ASN A 1 -16.57 6.01 -2.40
CA ASN A 1 -17.38 4.84 -2.79
C ASN A 1 -17.46 4.70 -4.29
N LEU A 2 -16.37 4.26 -4.91
CA LEU A 2 -16.45 3.51 -6.16
C LEU A 2 -16.61 2.06 -5.70
N GLY A 3 -17.86 1.59 -5.63
CA GLY A 3 -18.18 0.20 -5.29
C GLY A 3 -17.38 -0.71 -6.21
N GLY A 4 -16.34 -1.33 -5.66
CA GLY A 4 -15.30 -1.99 -6.44
C GLY A 4 -14.77 -3.21 -5.71
N THR A 5 -14.19 -4.11 -6.48
CA THR A 5 -13.52 -5.29 -5.94
C THR A 5 -12.15 -5.41 -6.60
N ALA A 6 -11.13 -5.76 -5.82
CA ALA A 6 -9.80 -6.05 -6.33
C ALA A 6 -9.60 -7.55 -6.45
N THR A 7 -8.84 -8.01 -7.46
CA THR A 7 -8.50 -9.42 -7.57
C THR A 7 -7.49 -9.81 -6.50
N LEU A 8 -7.68 -11.00 -5.94
CA LEU A 8 -6.74 -11.66 -5.05
C LEU A 8 -6.69 -13.13 -5.47
N ASP A 9 -5.50 -13.62 -5.80
CA ASP A 9 -5.31 -14.98 -6.27
C ASP A 9 -4.35 -15.69 -5.31
N ILE A 10 -4.64 -16.95 -5.01
CA ILE A 10 -3.77 -17.83 -4.22
C ILE A 10 -3.35 -18.96 -5.15
N ILE A 11 -2.08 -19.02 -5.46
CA ILE A 11 -1.47 -20.08 -6.26
C ILE A 11 -0.90 -21.10 -5.29
N ILE A 12 -1.25 -22.37 -5.44
CA ILE A 12 -0.77 -23.46 -4.57
C ILE A 12 -0.12 -24.51 -5.45
N LYS A 13 1.12 -24.86 -5.14
CA LYS A 13 1.92 -25.90 -5.81
C LYS A 13 1.78 -27.22 -5.07
N GLU A 14 1.96 -28.33 -5.76
CA GLU A 14 2.14 -29.65 -5.15
C GLU A 14 3.34 -29.66 -4.17
N PRO A 15 3.41 -30.64 -3.25
CA PRO A 15 4.51 -30.72 -2.30
C PRO A 15 5.84 -30.98 -3.01
N SER A 16 6.85 -30.19 -2.67
CA SER A 16 8.24 -30.42 -3.05
C SER A 16 8.73 -31.69 -2.35
N PHE A 17 8.86 -32.81 -3.08
CA PHE A 17 9.54 -33.99 -2.55
C PHE A 17 11.02 -33.65 -2.32
N ILE A 18 11.39 -33.43 -1.06
CA ILE A 18 12.79 -33.48 -0.65
C ILE A 18 13.11 -34.96 -0.53
N ALA A 19 13.71 -35.54 -1.59
CA ALA A 19 14.38 -36.82 -1.48
C ALA A 19 15.43 -36.67 -0.37
N SER A 20 15.16 -37.25 0.79
CA SER A 20 16.18 -37.40 1.82
C SER A 20 17.09 -38.53 1.35
N ASP A 21 18.29 -38.19 0.90
CA ASP A 21 19.38 -39.13 0.56
C ASP A 21 19.89 -39.95 1.77
N ASP A 22 19.15 -40.00 2.88
CA ASP A 22 19.54 -40.61 4.16
C ASP A 22 18.74 -41.88 4.51
N LEU A 23 18.02 -42.48 3.55
CA LEU A 23 17.50 -43.83 3.73
C LEU A 23 18.59 -44.85 3.35
N ILE A 24 19.29 -45.28 4.40
CA ILE A 24 20.18 -46.43 4.48
C ILE A 24 19.71 -47.56 3.55
N GLU A 25 20.64 -48.05 2.72
CA GLU A 25 20.57 -49.32 2.00
C GLU A 25 20.30 -50.48 2.99
N ASP A 26 19.04 -50.71 3.38
CA ASP A 26 18.60 -51.98 3.96
C ASP A 26 17.92 -52.78 2.83
N GLU A 27 18.77 -53.53 2.12
CA GLU A 27 18.51 -54.43 0.98
C GLU A 27 17.53 -55.60 1.27
N PHE A 28 16.64 -55.50 2.27
CA PHE A 28 15.84 -56.63 2.74
C PHE A 28 14.35 -56.38 3.01
N PHE A 29 13.88 -55.14 2.85
CA PHE A 29 12.45 -54.83 2.82
C PHE A 29 12.16 -54.02 1.56
N ASP A 30 11.79 -54.74 0.51
CA ASP A 30 11.20 -54.17 -0.70
C ASP A 30 9.78 -53.67 -0.35
N ASP A 31 9.71 -52.53 0.34
CA ASP A 31 8.47 -51.78 0.59
C ASP A 31 7.96 -51.10 -0.70
N SER A 32 8.65 -51.29 -1.84
CA SER A 32 8.19 -50.85 -3.17
C SER A 32 6.96 -51.62 -3.68
N LEU A 33 6.41 -52.55 -2.89
CA LEU A 33 5.14 -53.22 -3.16
C LEU A 33 3.93 -52.45 -2.62
N PHE A 34 4.15 -51.41 -1.80
CA PHE A 34 3.11 -50.52 -1.27
C PHE A 34 3.28 -49.06 -1.69
N ASP A 35 4.32 -48.76 -2.47
CA ASP A 35 4.31 -47.60 -3.37
C ASP A 35 3.30 -47.91 -4.48
N ASP A 36 2.01 -47.88 -4.12
CA ASP A 36 0.94 -47.72 -5.08
C ASP A 36 1.27 -46.44 -5.86
N GLU A 37 1.84 -46.64 -7.06
CA GLU A 37 1.68 -45.78 -8.21
C GLU A 37 0.17 -45.52 -8.37
N SER A 38 -0.36 -44.62 -7.56
CA SER A 38 -1.67 -44.04 -7.73
C SER A 38 -1.60 -43.17 -8.98
N SER A 39 -1.71 -43.84 -10.13
CA SER A 39 -2.05 -43.25 -11.42
C SER A 39 -1.15 -42.06 -11.82
N SER A 40 -0.11 -42.37 -12.60
CA SER A 40 0.57 -41.41 -13.48
C SER A 40 -0.33 -40.79 -14.57
N ALA A 41 -1.66 -40.99 -14.50
CA ALA A 41 -2.64 -40.45 -15.46
C ALA A 41 -3.28 -39.12 -15.02
N SER A 42 -3.19 -38.75 -13.74
CA SER A 42 -3.73 -37.50 -13.17
C SER A 42 -2.71 -36.91 -12.20
N GLY A 43 -2.32 -35.64 -12.36
CA GLY A 43 -1.32 -35.04 -11.46
C GLY A 43 -1.87 -34.78 -10.05
N TYR A 44 -1.00 -34.31 -9.15
CA TYR A 44 -1.23 -34.28 -7.70
C TYR A 44 -2.58 -33.68 -7.27
N TRP A 45 -3.03 -32.59 -7.90
CA TRP A 45 -4.26 -31.91 -7.47
C TRP A 45 -5.55 -32.52 -8.01
N TRP A 46 -5.51 -33.52 -8.89
CA TRP A 46 -6.69 -34.12 -9.51
C TRP A 46 -7.03 -35.50 -8.92
N ASN A 47 -7.29 -35.54 -7.61
CA ASN A 47 -7.81 -36.70 -6.88
C ASN A 47 -8.72 -36.24 -5.74
N VAL A 48 -9.52 -37.17 -5.17
CA VAL A 48 -10.49 -36.86 -4.11
C VAL A 48 -9.84 -36.17 -2.91
N TYR A 49 -8.68 -36.64 -2.46
CA TYR A 49 -8.02 -36.12 -1.27
C TYR A 49 -7.54 -34.66 -1.44
N SER A 50 -6.83 -34.39 -2.53
CA SER A 50 -6.23 -33.08 -2.79
C SER A 50 -7.29 -32.05 -3.18
N LEU A 51 -8.37 -32.48 -3.83
CA LEU A 51 -9.53 -31.63 -4.09
C LEU A 51 -10.30 -31.30 -2.82
N ALA A 52 -10.39 -32.22 -1.86
CA ALA A 52 -10.98 -31.94 -0.55
C ALA A 52 -10.16 -30.91 0.23
N GLU A 53 -8.82 -31.05 0.27
CA GLU A 53 -7.93 -30.04 0.86
C GLU A 53 -8.13 -28.66 0.21
N LEU A 54 -8.19 -28.62 -1.12
CA LEU A 54 -8.45 -27.38 -1.86
C LEU A 54 -9.85 -26.80 -1.55
N GLU A 55 -10.85 -27.65 -1.39
CA GLU A 55 -12.22 -27.28 -1.05
C GLU A 55 -12.31 -26.65 0.35
N GLU A 56 -11.58 -27.18 1.33
CA GLU A 56 -11.51 -26.59 2.68
C GLU A 56 -10.92 -25.16 2.65
N ILE A 57 -9.83 -24.95 1.90
CA ILE A 57 -9.24 -23.61 1.71
C ILE A 57 -10.22 -22.69 0.99
N HIS A 58 -10.89 -23.21 -0.04
CA HIS A 58 -11.92 -22.47 -0.79
C HIS A 58 -13.03 -21.96 0.14
N ASP A 59 -13.60 -22.83 0.97
CA ASP A 59 -14.70 -22.47 1.88
C ASP A 59 -14.25 -21.54 3.00
N TYR A 60 -13.03 -21.70 3.49
CA TYR A 60 -12.45 -20.75 4.42
C TYR A 60 -12.38 -19.34 3.81
N LEU A 61 -11.91 -19.20 2.59
CA LEU A 61 -11.83 -17.89 1.92
C LEU A 61 -13.22 -17.30 1.66
N ASP A 62 -14.20 -18.12 1.24
CA ASP A 62 -15.58 -17.67 0.98
C ASP A 62 -16.30 -17.27 2.29
N SER A 63 -15.82 -17.77 3.44
CA SER A 63 -16.33 -17.39 4.77
C SER A 63 -15.84 -16.04 5.27
N LEU A 64 -14.77 -15.48 4.69
CA LEU A 64 -14.20 -14.20 5.12
C LEU A 64 -15.10 -13.04 4.64
N PRO A 65 -15.57 -12.15 5.53
CA PRO A 65 -16.53 -11.10 5.17
C PRO A 65 -15.96 -10.06 4.19
N GLU A 66 -14.64 -9.90 4.16
CA GLU A 66 -13.92 -9.02 3.23
C GLU A 66 -13.72 -9.65 1.84
N ILE A 67 -13.90 -10.96 1.72
CA ILE A 67 -13.77 -11.71 0.47
C ILE A 67 -15.15 -11.86 -0.16
N GLY A 68 -15.25 -11.49 -1.43
CA GLY A 68 -16.41 -11.72 -2.27
C GLY A 68 -16.37 -13.13 -2.85
N LYS A 69 -16.80 -13.27 -4.11
CA LYS A 69 -16.89 -14.60 -4.72
C LYS A 69 -15.52 -15.28 -4.85
N VAL A 70 -15.43 -16.51 -4.37
CA VAL A 70 -14.30 -17.43 -4.58
C VAL A 70 -14.58 -18.36 -5.77
N LEU A 71 -13.58 -18.55 -6.64
CA LEU A 71 -13.62 -19.43 -7.80
C LEU A 71 -12.34 -20.28 -7.84
N SER A 72 -12.50 -21.58 -8.07
CA SER A 72 -11.40 -22.55 -8.20
C SER A 72 -11.91 -23.82 -8.86
N VAL A 73 -11.06 -24.84 -9.02
CA VAL A 73 -11.49 -26.19 -9.42
C VAL A 73 -12.59 -26.74 -8.51
N ALA A 74 -12.49 -26.51 -7.19
CA ALA A 74 -13.49 -26.95 -6.21
C ALA A 74 -14.90 -26.40 -6.50
N SER A 75 -15.01 -25.24 -7.16
CA SER A 75 -16.32 -24.70 -7.59
C SER A 75 -16.98 -25.58 -8.64
N GLY A 76 -16.20 -26.14 -9.57
CA GLY A 76 -16.67 -27.08 -10.58
C GLY A 76 -17.04 -28.43 -9.96
N ILE A 77 -16.24 -28.91 -9.00
CA ILE A 77 -16.52 -30.14 -8.26
C ILE A 77 -17.80 -30.02 -7.44
N LYS A 78 -18.01 -28.91 -6.73
CA LYS A 78 -19.27 -28.62 -6.00
C LYS A 78 -20.48 -28.61 -6.93
N LEU A 79 -20.35 -28.05 -8.13
CA LEU A 79 -21.41 -28.08 -9.12
C LEU A 79 -21.69 -29.52 -9.60
N ALA A 80 -20.65 -30.30 -9.85
CA ALA A 80 -20.78 -31.70 -10.24
C ALA A 80 -21.43 -32.54 -9.12
N ARG A 81 -21.06 -32.33 -7.86
CA ARG A 81 -21.71 -32.92 -6.68
C ARG A 81 -23.20 -32.56 -6.63
N LEU A 82 -23.55 -31.30 -6.90
CA LEU A 82 -24.95 -30.85 -6.93
C LEU A 82 -25.76 -31.53 -8.06
N ILE A 83 -25.13 -31.82 -9.19
CA ILE A 83 -25.73 -32.58 -10.30
C ILE A 83 -25.82 -34.08 -9.95
N ASN A 84 -24.88 -34.60 -9.16
CA ASN A 84 -24.81 -35.97 -8.66
C ASN A 84 -25.64 -36.17 -7.38
N ASP A 85 -26.82 -35.54 -7.29
CA ASP A 85 -27.74 -35.64 -6.16
C ASP A 85 -27.13 -35.30 -4.77
N GLY A 86 -26.02 -34.57 -4.74
CA GLY A 86 -25.30 -34.20 -3.52
C GLY A 86 -24.22 -35.20 -3.08
N GLU A 87 -24.03 -36.30 -3.80
CA GLU A 87 -23.04 -37.34 -3.48
C GLU A 87 -21.64 -36.98 -3.99
N ASP A 88 -20.63 -37.23 -3.16
CA ASP A 88 -19.22 -37.04 -3.50
C ASP A 88 -18.78 -37.89 -4.69
N LEU A 89 -17.93 -37.33 -5.53
CA LEU A 89 -17.36 -38.02 -6.68
C LEU A 89 -16.17 -38.88 -6.22
N ASN A 90 -16.10 -40.13 -6.64
CA ASN A 90 -14.90 -40.96 -6.47
C ASN A 90 -13.84 -40.67 -7.56
N ASP A 91 -12.62 -41.18 -7.42
CA ASP A 91 -11.52 -40.91 -8.36
C ASP A 91 -11.83 -41.35 -9.80
N LEU A 92 -12.59 -42.44 -9.98
CA LEU A 92 -13.01 -42.89 -11.30
C LEU A 92 -13.99 -41.90 -11.94
N GLU A 93 -14.97 -41.41 -11.18
CA GLU A 93 -15.92 -40.40 -11.61
C GLU A 93 -15.23 -39.07 -11.92
N LEU A 94 -14.23 -38.67 -11.13
CA LEU A 94 -13.41 -37.49 -11.41
C LEU A 94 -12.59 -37.63 -12.70
N ALA A 95 -11.99 -38.80 -12.95
CA ALA A 95 -11.27 -39.08 -14.19
C ALA A 95 -12.22 -39.05 -15.40
N LEU A 96 -13.41 -39.64 -15.26
CA LEU A 96 -14.45 -39.61 -16.30
C LEU A 96 -14.94 -38.19 -16.55
N LEU A 97 -15.22 -37.41 -15.50
CA LEU A 97 -15.64 -36.02 -15.59
C LEU A 97 -14.67 -35.22 -16.46
N ARG A 98 -13.36 -35.30 -16.18
CA ARG A 98 -12.33 -34.61 -16.97
C ARG A 98 -12.26 -35.07 -18.43
N SER A 99 -12.42 -36.37 -18.67
CA SER A 99 -12.36 -36.96 -20.01
C SER A 99 -13.53 -36.54 -20.90
N VAL A 100 -14.71 -36.33 -20.31
CA VAL A 100 -15.95 -35.96 -21.01
C VAL A 100 -16.05 -34.45 -21.26
N LEU A 101 -15.32 -33.62 -20.50
CA LEU A 101 -15.29 -32.18 -20.73
C LEU A 101 -14.80 -31.84 -22.15
N PRO A 102 -15.58 -31.08 -22.93
CA PRO A 102 -15.13 -30.54 -24.21
C PRO A 102 -13.85 -29.71 -24.07
N GLU A 103 -13.01 -29.72 -25.10
CA GLU A 103 -11.69 -29.07 -25.07
C GLU A 103 -11.79 -27.55 -24.79
N ASP A 104 -12.81 -26.89 -25.34
CA ASP A 104 -13.08 -25.47 -25.11
C ASP A 104 -13.46 -25.18 -23.66
N ILE A 105 -14.24 -26.04 -23.03
CA ILE A 105 -14.59 -25.94 -21.60
C ILE A 105 -13.37 -26.22 -20.73
N ARG A 106 -12.53 -27.20 -21.11
CA ARG A 106 -11.31 -27.52 -20.39
C ARG A 106 -10.34 -26.33 -20.41
N GLU A 107 -10.09 -25.73 -21.55
CA GLU A 107 -9.20 -24.57 -21.70
C GLU A 107 -9.73 -23.33 -20.99
N THR A 108 -11.05 -23.07 -21.02
CA THR A 108 -11.62 -21.83 -20.45
C THR A 108 -11.99 -21.93 -18.97
N LEU A 109 -12.52 -23.06 -18.51
CA LEU A 109 -13.07 -23.20 -17.15
C LEU A 109 -12.22 -24.08 -16.24
N LEU A 110 -11.55 -25.12 -16.76
CA LEU A 110 -10.67 -25.95 -15.93
C LEU A 110 -9.27 -25.34 -15.83
N TYR A 111 -8.61 -25.14 -16.96
CA TYR A 111 -7.21 -24.69 -17.02
C TYR A 111 -6.99 -23.22 -16.59
N SER A 112 -8.07 -22.48 -16.33
CA SER A 112 -8.02 -21.19 -15.63
C SER A 112 -7.69 -21.33 -14.13
N TYR A 113 -7.91 -22.51 -13.54
CA TYR A 113 -7.76 -22.76 -12.09
C TYR A 113 -6.84 -23.94 -11.74
N ILE A 114 -6.39 -24.73 -12.72
CA ILE A 114 -5.40 -25.79 -12.55
C ILE A 114 -4.51 -25.85 -13.78
N ASN A 115 -3.21 -26.06 -13.63
CA ASN A 115 -2.33 -26.23 -14.79
C ASN A 115 -2.52 -27.60 -15.47
N LYS A 116 -1.93 -27.76 -16.66
CA LYS A 116 -2.20 -28.93 -17.51
C LYS A 116 -1.70 -30.26 -16.92
N ASP A 117 -0.63 -30.18 -16.15
CA ASP A 117 0.01 -31.27 -15.40
C ASP A 117 -0.53 -31.44 -13.98
N ASP A 118 -1.52 -30.65 -13.58
CA ASP A 118 -2.19 -30.70 -12.27
C ASP A 118 -1.26 -30.58 -11.05
N SER A 119 -0.07 -30.01 -11.24
CA SER A 119 0.91 -29.73 -10.17
C SER A 119 0.67 -28.38 -9.48
N VAL A 120 -0.15 -27.50 -10.06
CA VAL A 120 -0.43 -26.15 -9.55
C VAL A 120 -1.90 -25.81 -9.72
N VAL A 121 -2.52 -25.34 -8.63
CA VAL A 121 -3.88 -24.84 -8.61
C VAL A 121 -3.92 -23.36 -8.27
N ARG A 122 -4.98 -22.69 -8.72
CA ARG A 122 -5.27 -21.28 -8.44
C ARG A 122 -6.66 -21.15 -7.84
N ILE A 123 -6.74 -20.55 -6.66
CA ILE A 123 -7.97 -20.03 -6.11
C ILE A 123 -8.04 -18.54 -6.42
N SER A 124 -9.02 -18.14 -7.23
CA SER A 124 -9.27 -16.74 -7.56
C SER A 124 -10.39 -16.17 -6.71
N THR A 125 -10.11 -15.05 -6.03
CA THR A 125 -11.06 -14.37 -5.15
C THR A 125 -11.13 -12.88 -5.49
N ARG A 126 -12.12 -12.21 -4.91
CA ARG A 126 -12.31 -10.76 -5.08
C ARG A 126 -12.43 -10.08 -3.72
N VAL A 127 -11.47 -9.24 -3.35
CA VAL A 127 -11.53 -8.45 -2.12
C VAL A 127 -12.56 -7.34 -2.29
N ASN A 128 -13.49 -7.22 -1.35
CA ASN A 128 -14.48 -6.15 -1.30
C ASN A 128 -13.86 -4.85 -0.79
N GLU A 129 -13.44 -4.00 -1.72
CA GLU A 129 -12.79 -2.72 -1.44
C GLU A 129 -13.71 -1.68 -0.80
N SER A 130 -15.02 -1.98 -0.71
CA SER A 130 -16.02 -1.12 -0.09
C SER A 130 -16.44 -1.57 1.31
N ALA A 131 -15.83 -2.63 1.84
CA ALA A 131 -16.09 -3.06 3.21
C ALA A 131 -15.60 -1.99 4.21
N GLU A 132 -16.47 -1.58 5.15
CA GLU A 132 -16.22 -0.42 6.03
C GLU A 132 -14.96 -0.55 6.90
N ASN A 133 -14.58 -1.78 7.25
CA ASN A 133 -13.45 -2.08 8.12
C ASN A 133 -12.32 -2.84 7.41
N LEU A 134 -12.22 -2.74 6.08
CA LEU A 134 -11.15 -3.43 5.35
C LEU A 134 -9.78 -2.88 5.74
N ASN A 135 -9.00 -3.68 6.46
CA ASN A 135 -7.55 -3.52 6.54
C ASN A 135 -6.89 -4.55 5.62
N ARG A 136 -6.39 -4.08 4.47
CA ARG A 136 -5.77 -4.95 3.45
C ARG A 136 -4.58 -5.72 4.00
N ASN A 137 -3.76 -5.08 4.83
CA ASN A 137 -2.56 -5.71 5.37
C ASN A 137 -2.93 -6.83 6.34
N GLU A 138 -3.86 -6.57 7.26
CA GLU A 138 -4.34 -7.58 8.21
C GLU A 138 -5.03 -8.74 7.50
N LEU A 139 -5.83 -8.48 6.46
CA LEU A 139 -6.47 -9.54 5.67
C LEU A 139 -5.43 -10.44 4.99
N LEU A 140 -4.42 -9.85 4.33
CA LEU A 140 -3.37 -10.60 3.65
C LEU A 140 -2.49 -11.38 4.64
N GLU A 141 -2.09 -10.78 5.75
CA GLU A 141 -1.34 -11.46 6.82
C GLU A 141 -2.16 -12.58 7.44
N LYS A 142 -3.46 -12.37 7.67
CA LYS A 142 -4.36 -13.41 8.19
C LYS A 142 -4.47 -14.59 7.24
N ILE A 143 -4.69 -14.35 5.94
CA ILE A 143 -4.78 -15.43 4.95
C ILE A 143 -3.44 -16.18 4.90
N ASN A 144 -2.31 -15.47 4.81
CA ASN A 144 -0.99 -16.08 4.81
C ASN A 144 -0.75 -16.97 6.04
N ASN A 145 -1.04 -16.45 7.23
CA ASN A 145 -0.86 -17.18 8.50
C ASN A 145 -1.82 -18.37 8.62
N ASP A 146 -3.07 -18.24 8.17
CA ASP A 146 -4.05 -19.31 8.23
C ASP A 146 -3.71 -20.43 7.23
N LEU A 147 -3.19 -20.12 6.03
CA LEU A 147 -2.66 -21.13 5.10
C LEU A 147 -1.54 -21.98 5.73
N ILE A 148 -0.64 -21.34 6.49
CA ILE A 148 0.45 -22.05 7.17
C ILE A 148 -0.06 -22.83 8.38
N THR A 149 -0.85 -22.20 9.25
CA THR A 149 -1.16 -22.76 10.57
C THR A 149 -2.38 -23.66 10.60
N LYS A 150 -3.42 -23.37 9.80
CA LYS A 150 -4.66 -24.16 9.75
C LYS A 150 -4.61 -25.23 8.67
N PHE A 151 -4.03 -24.90 7.52
CA PHE A 151 -3.95 -25.80 6.36
C PHE A 151 -2.59 -26.47 6.20
N ASN A 152 -1.63 -26.18 7.09
CA ASN A 152 -0.32 -26.82 7.14
C ASN A 152 0.47 -26.73 5.82
N LEU A 153 0.26 -25.65 5.05
CA LEU A 153 1.01 -25.36 3.83
C LEU A 153 2.33 -24.68 4.18
N SER A 154 3.44 -25.19 3.65
CA SER A 154 4.73 -24.52 3.78
C SER A 154 4.78 -23.24 2.92
N GLU A 155 5.55 -22.25 3.35
CA GLU A 155 5.63 -20.93 2.69
C GLU A 155 6.08 -21.00 1.21
N ASP A 156 6.83 -22.03 0.82
CA ASP A 156 7.28 -22.25 -0.56
C ASP A 156 6.19 -22.85 -1.46
N ARG A 157 5.14 -23.41 -0.88
CA ARG A 157 4.05 -24.07 -1.61
C ARG A 157 2.95 -23.14 -2.07
N PHE A 158 2.85 -21.93 -1.54
CA PHE A 158 1.81 -21.01 -1.97
C PHE A 158 2.32 -19.59 -2.23
N GLU A 159 1.62 -18.88 -3.11
CA GLU A 159 1.88 -17.48 -3.39
C GLU A 159 0.54 -16.72 -3.43
N ILE A 160 0.45 -15.65 -2.64
CA ILE A 160 -0.69 -14.74 -2.65
C ILE A 160 -0.36 -13.58 -3.58
N THR A 161 -1.18 -13.38 -4.61
CA THR A 161 -0.95 -12.38 -5.66
C THR A 161 -2.25 -11.67 -6.08
N GLY A 162 -2.18 -10.81 -7.10
CA GLY A 162 -3.31 -10.05 -7.60
C GLY A 162 -3.28 -8.56 -7.24
N LEU A 163 -4.30 -7.82 -7.68
CA LEU A 163 -4.36 -6.37 -7.52
C LEU A 163 -4.41 -5.94 -6.05
N ALA A 164 -5.10 -6.70 -5.18
CA ALA A 164 -5.18 -6.38 -3.76
C ALA A 164 -3.79 -6.39 -3.10
N VAL A 165 -2.95 -7.38 -3.43
CA VAL A 165 -1.57 -7.50 -2.95
C VAL A 165 -0.71 -6.36 -3.49
N LEU A 166 -0.79 -6.09 -4.78
CA LEU A 166 -0.04 -5.01 -5.42
C LEU A 166 -0.37 -3.65 -4.79
N TYR A 167 -1.66 -3.35 -4.58
CA TYR A 167 -2.08 -2.11 -3.94
C TYR A 167 -1.62 -2.04 -2.48
N ASN A 168 -1.73 -3.13 -1.71
CA ASN A 168 -1.23 -3.14 -0.33
C ASN A 168 0.28 -2.87 -0.28
N ASN A 169 1.07 -3.58 -1.09
CA ASN A 169 2.52 -3.44 -1.13
C ASN A 169 2.94 -2.04 -1.59
N MET A 170 2.24 -1.47 -2.58
CA MET A 170 2.43 -0.08 -3.01
C MET A 170 2.17 0.89 -1.85
N LEU A 171 1.04 0.75 -1.15
CA LEU A 171 0.69 1.61 -0.01
C LEU A 171 1.73 1.50 1.11
N GLN A 172 2.11 0.28 1.52
CA GLN A 172 3.13 0.06 2.55
C GLN A 172 4.49 0.67 2.16
N SER A 173 4.91 0.44 0.90
CA SER A 173 6.14 1.03 0.36
C SER A 173 6.09 2.55 0.37
N LEU A 174 4.94 3.14 0.05
CA LEU A 174 4.73 4.58 0.12
C LEU A 174 4.82 5.11 1.55
N PHE A 175 4.17 4.45 2.52
CA PHE A 175 4.24 4.84 3.93
C PHE A 175 5.67 4.79 4.47
N GLN A 176 6.37 3.68 4.27
CA GLN A 176 7.75 3.51 4.73
C GLN A 176 8.69 4.51 4.04
N SER A 177 8.56 4.67 2.72
CA SER A 177 9.37 5.62 1.95
C SER A 177 9.08 7.07 2.34
N GLN A 178 7.86 7.41 2.74
CA GLN A 178 7.51 8.77 3.11
C GLN A 178 8.18 9.21 4.41
N ILE A 179 8.24 8.33 5.41
CA ILE A 179 8.92 8.65 6.68
C ILE A 179 10.42 8.83 6.42
N GLY A 180 11.04 7.90 5.66
CA GLY A 180 12.45 7.98 5.30
C GLY A 180 12.79 9.23 4.48
N SER A 181 11.97 9.54 3.48
CA SER A 181 12.20 10.70 2.59
C SER A 181 12.03 12.02 3.34
N LEU A 182 11.03 12.16 4.22
CA LEU A 182 10.87 13.36 5.04
C LEU A 182 12.04 13.58 6.00
N LEU A 183 12.55 12.51 6.63
CA LEU A 183 13.75 12.62 7.48
C LEU A 183 14.96 13.12 6.71
N VAL A 184 15.19 12.59 5.51
CA VAL A 184 16.27 13.05 4.62
C VAL A 184 16.05 14.52 4.22
N VAL A 185 14.84 14.89 3.78
CA VAL A 185 14.50 16.26 3.39
C VAL A 185 14.72 17.24 4.53
N PHE A 186 14.20 16.95 5.73
CA PHE A 186 14.40 17.80 6.90
C PHE A 186 15.87 17.88 7.32
N SER A 187 16.64 16.80 7.18
CA SER A 187 18.09 16.80 7.45
C SER A 187 18.83 17.72 6.47
N VAL A 188 18.49 17.66 5.18
CA VAL A 188 19.07 18.54 4.15
C VAL A 188 18.68 20.00 4.40
N ILE A 189 17.41 20.27 4.73
CA ILE A 189 16.95 21.62 5.07
C ILE A 189 17.66 22.15 6.31
N ALA A 190 17.80 21.34 7.36
CA ALA A 190 18.52 21.68 8.58
C ALA A 190 19.97 22.07 8.25
N PHE A 191 20.66 21.23 7.48
CA PHE A 191 22.03 21.47 7.05
C PHE A 191 22.15 22.76 6.23
N MET A 192 21.25 22.99 5.28
CA MET A 192 21.21 24.20 4.46
C MET A 192 20.98 25.46 5.32
N LEU A 193 20.00 25.46 6.21
CA LEU A 193 19.73 26.60 7.12
C LEU A 193 20.92 26.87 8.03
N LEU A 194 21.59 25.81 8.51
CA LEU A 194 22.81 25.92 9.31
C LEU A 194 23.93 26.58 8.51
N LEU A 195 24.15 26.19 7.26
CA LEU A 195 25.18 26.79 6.39
C LEU A 195 24.89 28.26 6.06
N ILE A 196 23.65 28.60 5.71
CA ILE A 196 23.24 29.96 5.32
C ILE A 196 23.33 30.91 6.52
N PHE A 197 22.76 30.52 7.65
CA PHE A 197 22.64 31.43 8.80
C PHE A 197 23.77 31.29 9.80
N LYS A 198 24.57 30.21 9.72
CA LYS A 198 25.69 29.89 10.63
C LYS A 198 25.29 29.91 12.10
N SER A 199 24.06 29.48 12.39
CA SER A 199 23.50 29.51 13.74
C SER A 199 22.53 28.35 13.95
N PHE A 200 22.86 27.49 14.91
CA PHE A 200 22.01 26.35 15.29
C PHE A 200 20.64 26.80 15.81
N LYS A 201 20.58 27.93 16.50
CA LYS A 201 19.33 28.52 17.00
C LYS A 201 18.41 28.95 15.85
N VAL A 202 18.96 29.59 14.82
CA VAL A 202 18.21 29.99 13.62
C VAL A 202 17.74 28.78 12.84
N MET A 203 18.60 27.75 12.73
CA MET A 203 18.26 26.48 12.08
C MET A 203 17.02 25.85 12.72
N ILE A 204 17.00 25.68 14.05
CA ILE A 204 15.85 25.09 14.76
C ILE A 204 14.60 25.96 14.56
N ILE A 205 14.71 27.29 14.74
CA ILE A 205 13.57 28.20 14.60
C ILE A 205 13.02 28.18 13.18
N GLY A 206 13.89 28.08 12.17
CA GLY A 206 13.49 27.94 10.77
C GLY A 206 12.82 26.60 10.49
N LEU A 207 13.22 25.51 11.14
CA LEU A 207 12.59 24.20 10.93
C LEU A 207 11.17 24.10 11.49
N ILE A 208 10.86 24.78 12.59
CA ILE A 208 9.56 24.64 13.28
C ILE A 208 8.35 24.95 12.37
N PRO A 209 8.30 26.09 11.64
CA PRO A 209 7.23 26.37 10.68
C PRO A 209 7.08 25.32 9.59
N ASN A 210 8.18 24.71 9.16
CA ASN A 210 8.20 23.69 8.10
C ASN A 210 7.61 22.37 8.58
N ILE A 211 8.02 21.92 9.78
CA ILE A 211 7.46 20.75 10.43
C ILE A 211 5.97 20.97 10.68
N PHE A 212 5.58 22.16 11.15
CA PHE A 212 4.17 22.50 11.34
C PHE A 212 3.36 22.36 10.04
N VAL A 213 3.86 22.85 8.91
CA VAL A 213 3.18 22.74 7.61
C VAL A 213 3.04 21.28 7.18
N ALA A 214 4.13 20.52 7.20
CA ALA A 214 4.13 19.10 6.82
C ALA A 214 3.16 18.28 7.66
N SER A 215 3.24 18.44 8.99
CA SER A 215 2.36 17.77 9.95
C SER A 215 0.91 18.22 9.80
N SER A 216 0.66 19.47 9.43
CA SER A 216 -0.71 19.95 9.21
C SER A 216 -1.33 19.31 7.96
N VAL A 217 -0.57 19.18 6.87
CA VAL A 217 -1.07 18.53 5.64
C VAL A 217 -1.41 17.07 5.90
N VAL A 218 -0.47 16.31 6.48
CA VAL A 218 -0.70 14.89 6.82
C VAL A 218 -1.78 14.74 7.89
N GLY A 219 -1.81 15.64 8.88
CA GLY A 219 -2.81 15.64 9.93
C GLY A 219 -4.23 15.87 9.42
N ILE A 220 -4.42 16.79 8.47
CA ILE A 220 -5.73 17.04 7.86
C ILE A 220 -6.17 15.82 7.04
N LEU A 221 -5.26 15.18 6.30
CA LEU A 221 -5.57 13.93 5.58
C LEU A 221 -6.03 12.83 6.55
N GLY A 222 -5.32 12.66 7.67
CA GLY A 222 -5.69 11.71 8.71
C GLY A 222 -7.04 12.01 9.37
N LEU A 223 -7.31 13.29 9.69
CA LEU A 223 -8.59 13.73 10.26
C LEU A 223 -9.77 13.48 9.32
N LEU A 224 -9.56 13.68 8.02
CA LEU A 224 -10.58 13.45 6.98
C LEU A 224 -10.67 11.98 6.55
N LYS A 225 -9.83 11.08 7.12
CA LYS A 225 -9.73 9.67 6.74
C LYS A 225 -9.50 9.46 5.25
N ILE A 226 -8.75 10.37 4.62
CA ILE A 226 -8.38 10.25 3.21
C ILE A 226 -7.13 9.37 3.15
N PRO A 227 -7.17 8.25 2.41
CA PRO A 227 -6.03 7.36 2.31
C PRO A 227 -4.85 8.09 1.65
N LEU A 228 -3.64 7.81 2.14
CA LEU A 228 -2.43 8.26 1.47
C LEU A 228 -2.26 7.51 0.15
N ASP A 229 -1.99 8.26 -0.90
CA ASP A 229 -1.71 7.79 -2.25
C ASP A 229 -0.54 8.60 -2.83
N ILE A 230 -0.15 8.27 -4.06
CA ILE A 230 0.98 8.93 -4.74
C ILE A 230 0.76 10.46 -4.84
N MET A 231 -0.48 10.89 -5.09
CA MET A 231 -0.81 12.30 -5.29
C MET A 231 -0.76 13.09 -3.96
N THR A 232 -1.41 12.60 -2.91
CA THR A 232 -1.48 13.21 -1.58
C THR A 232 -0.12 13.26 -0.90
N ILE A 233 0.71 12.23 -1.07
CA ILE A 233 2.11 12.23 -0.58
C ILE A 233 2.92 13.35 -1.24
N THR A 234 2.74 13.56 -2.53
CA THR A 234 3.43 14.62 -3.27
C THR A 234 3.09 16.01 -2.72
N VAL A 235 1.85 16.23 -2.24
CA VAL A 235 1.44 17.49 -1.61
C VAL A 235 2.28 17.80 -0.37
N ALA A 236 2.53 16.80 0.49
CA ALA A 236 3.36 16.99 1.67
C ALA A 236 4.78 17.42 1.29
N ALA A 237 5.39 16.76 0.31
CA ALA A 237 6.73 17.10 -0.17
C ALA A 237 6.82 18.53 -0.76
N ILE A 238 5.86 18.89 -1.63
CA ILE A 238 5.78 20.24 -2.22
C ILE A 238 5.62 21.30 -1.12
N SER A 239 4.72 21.06 -0.16
CA SER A 239 4.45 22.02 0.91
C SER A 239 5.68 22.31 1.79
N VAL A 240 6.51 21.31 2.05
CA VAL A 240 7.80 21.48 2.75
C VAL A 240 8.75 22.36 1.93
N GLY A 241 8.90 22.11 0.63
CA GLY A 241 9.76 22.91 -0.25
C GLY A 241 9.35 24.39 -0.29
N MET A 242 8.05 24.65 -0.24
CA MET A 242 7.51 26.01 -0.29
C MET A 242 7.58 26.72 1.07
N ALA A 243 7.36 25.98 2.16
CA ALA A 243 7.53 26.51 3.51
C ALA A 243 9.00 26.91 3.78
N VAL A 244 9.97 26.15 3.26
CA VAL A 244 11.38 26.43 3.52
C VAL A 244 11.86 27.65 2.74
N ASP A 245 11.40 27.80 1.50
CA ASP A 245 11.68 28.98 0.68
C ASP A 245 11.21 30.26 1.37
N ASN A 246 9.93 30.29 1.79
CA ASN A 246 9.36 31.39 2.56
C ASN A 246 10.16 31.68 3.84
N THR A 247 10.57 30.63 4.54
CA THR A 247 11.36 30.73 5.78
C THR A 247 12.72 31.38 5.53
N ILE A 248 13.46 30.94 4.51
CA ILE A 248 14.78 31.49 4.18
C ILE A 248 14.65 32.97 3.82
N HIS A 249 13.73 33.30 2.91
CA HIS A 249 13.51 34.67 2.48
C HIS A 249 13.15 35.59 3.64
N TYR A 250 12.25 35.14 4.53
CA TYR A 250 11.81 35.93 5.66
C TYR A 250 12.92 36.11 6.71
N ILE A 251 13.60 35.03 7.13
CA ILE A 251 14.71 35.12 8.10
C ILE A 251 15.84 36.00 7.55
N TYR A 252 16.17 35.86 6.26
CA TYR A 252 17.21 36.66 5.63
C TYR A 252 16.85 38.15 5.64
N ARG A 253 15.62 38.50 5.27
CA ARG A 253 15.15 39.88 5.32
C ARG A 253 15.16 40.42 6.75
N TYR A 254 14.60 39.68 7.69
CA TYR A 254 14.58 40.07 9.10
C TYR A 254 16.00 40.31 9.65
N LYS A 255 16.94 39.40 9.38
CA LYS A 255 18.36 39.56 9.77
C LYS A 255 18.99 40.81 9.17
N LYS A 256 18.69 41.13 7.91
CA LYS A 256 19.20 42.33 7.24
C LYS A 256 18.63 43.60 7.89
N GLU A 257 17.33 43.64 8.14
CA GLU A 257 16.68 44.80 8.76
C GLU A 257 17.13 45.00 10.21
N MET A 258 17.28 43.93 11.00
CA MET A 258 17.83 44.01 12.36
C MET A 258 19.21 44.67 12.40
N LYS A 259 20.07 44.41 11.41
CA LYS A 259 21.39 45.06 11.30
C LYS A 259 21.31 46.56 10.96
N ILE A 260 20.24 47.02 10.32
CA ILE A 260 20.08 48.40 9.86
C ILE A 260 19.35 49.22 10.92
N THR A 261 18.22 48.74 11.41
CA THR A 261 17.32 49.50 12.29
C THR A 261 17.69 49.35 13.76
N ASN A 262 18.38 48.26 14.12
CA ASN A 262 18.64 47.84 15.49
C ASN A 262 17.39 47.82 16.39
N SER A 263 16.21 47.66 15.78
CA SER A 263 14.90 47.63 16.44
C SER A 263 14.08 46.49 15.89
N ILE A 264 13.62 45.62 16.80
CA ILE A 264 12.81 44.44 16.48
C ILE A 264 11.54 44.85 15.75
N GLU A 265 10.85 45.86 16.26
CA GLU A 265 9.56 46.30 15.74
C GLU A 265 9.71 46.83 14.31
N MET A 266 10.68 47.72 14.07
CA MET A 266 10.97 48.22 12.73
C MET A 266 11.44 47.11 11.78
N ALA A 267 12.27 46.18 12.26
CA ALA A 267 12.76 45.08 11.43
C ALA A 267 11.64 44.13 11.01
N LEU A 268 10.70 43.81 11.92
CA LEU A 268 9.51 43.03 11.59
C LEU A 268 8.61 43.76 10.61
N GLN A 269 8.33 45.05 10.86
CA GLN A 269 7.45 45.84 10.01
C GLN A 269 8.02 45.94 8.59
N ASN A 270 9.33 46.17 8.45
CA ASN A 270 10.02 46.17 7.16
C ASN A 270 10.01 44.78 6.51
N ALA A 271 10.24 43.71 7.26
CA ALA A 271 10.19 42.35 6.73
C ALA A 271 8.79 41.97 6.22
N HIS A 272 7.74 42.33 6.95
CA HIS A 272 6.34 42.11 6.55
C HIS A 272 5.94 42.94 5.33
N THR A 273 6.28 44.23 5.31
CA THR A 273 5.90 45.14 4.22
C THR A 273 6.68 44.90 2.94
N THR A 274 7.81 44.21 2.99
CA THR A 274 8.61 43.83 1.81
C THR A 274 8.43 42.35 1.47
N THR A 275 9.24 41.49 2.08
CA THR A 275 9.26 40.05 1.81
C THR A 275 7.93 39.37 2.19
N GLY A 276 7.24 39.84 3.24
CA GLY A 276 5.92 39.31 3.59
C GLY A 276 4.87 39.52 2.50
N ARG A 277 4.85 40.69 1.85
CA ARG A 277 3.97 40.93 0.68
C ARG A 277 4.35 40.06 -0.51
N ALA A 278 5.65 39.84 -0.76
CA ALA A 278 6.09 38.95 -1.82
C ALA A 278 5.60 37.51 -1.57
N ILE A 279 5.77 37.00 -0.35
CA ILE A 279 5.28 35.68 0.08
C ILE A 279 3.75 35.57 -0.04
N PHE A 280 3.01 36.65 0.25
CA PHE A 280 1.56 36.69 0.03
C PHE A 280 1.18 36.51 -1.44
N TYR A 281 1.81 37.28 -2.33
CA TYR A 281 1.48 37.21 -3.76
C TYR A 281 1.82 35.84 -4.35
N THR A 282 2.98 35.26 -4.01
CA THR A 282 3.36 33.92 -4.48
C THR A 282 2.39 32.86 -3.95
N ALA A 283 2.05 32.89 -2.66
CA ALA A 283 1.10 31.95 -2.08
C ALA A 283 -0.30 32.06 -2.72
N ALA A 284 -0.80 33.28 -2.91
CA ALA A 284 -2.11 33.51 -3.52
C ALA A 284 -2.17 33.03 -4.97
N THR A 285 -1.15 33.35 -5.78
CA THR A 285 -1.08 32.91 -7.18
C THR A 285 -1.02 31.38 -7.28
N ILE A 286 -0.17 30.73 -6.48
CA ILE A 286 0.00 29.28 -6.54
C ILE A 286 -1.23 28.55 -6.01
N ALA A 287 -1.81 29.01 -4.89
CA ALA A 287 -3.05 28.44 -4.36
C ALA A 287 -4.20 28.54 -5.38
N THR A 288 -4.33 29.69 -6.05
CA THR A 288 -5.33 29.88 -7.11
C THR A 288 -5.07 28.94 -8.30
N GLY A 289 -3.81 28.81 -8.73
CA GLY A 289 -3.42 27.91 -9.82
C GLY A 289 -3.77 26.44 -9.54
N PHE A 290 -3.43 25.93 -8.35
CA PHE A 290 -3.80 24.56 -7.96
C PHE A 290 -5.29 24.38 -7.70
N SER A 291 -6.00 25.44 -7.28
CA SER A 291 -7.45 25.37 -7.06
C SER A 291 -8.22 25.03 -8.35
N ILE A 292 -7.69 25.38 -9.53
CA ILE A 292 -8.32 25.01 -10.82
C ILE A 292 -8.44 23.49 -10.98
N LEU A 293 -7.52 22.71 -10.41
CA LEU A 293 -7.56 21.24 -10.49
C LEU A 293 -8.77 20.64 -9.74
N SER A 294 -9.42 21.39 -8.84
CA SER A 294 -10.68 20.98 -8.22
C SER A 294 -11.81 20.76 -9.24
N LEU A 295 -11.70 21.34 -10.44
CA LEU A 295 -12.65 21.18 -11.55
C LEU A 295 -12.38 19.93 -12.40
N SER A 296 -11.33 19.15 -12.11
CA SER A 296 -11.02 17.91 -12.82
C SER A 296 -12.14 16.88 -12.63
N ASN A 297 -12.38 15.99 -13.61
CA ASN A 297 -13.29 14.85 -13.43
C ASN A 297 -12.60 13.64 -12.77
N PHE A 298 -11.29 13.72 -12.52
CA PHE A 298 -10.51 12.65 -11.91
C PHE A 298 -10.27 12.94 -10.43
N PHE A 299 -10.86 12.13 -9.55
CA PHE A 299 -10.88 12.34 -8.10
C PHE A 299 -9.50 12.56 -7.46
N PRO A 300 -8.45 11.76 -7.78
CA PRO A 300 -7.11 12.02 -7.26
C PRO A 300 -6.55 13.40 -7.63
N THR A 301 -6.83 13.90 -8.85
CA THR A 301 -6.42 15.24 -9.28
C THR A 301 -7.19 16.34 -8.55
N GLN A 302 -8.49 16.15 -8.29
CA GLN A 302 -9.28 17.10 -7.51
C GLN A 302 -8.70 17.27 -6.10
N LEU A 303 -8.46 16.14 -5.39
CA LEU A 303 -7.87 16.16 -4.06
C LEU A 303 -6.49 16.81 -4.08
N PHE A 304 -5.63 16.43 -5.01
CA PHE A 304 -4.31 17.02 -5.17
C PHE A 304 -4.36 18.55 -5.29
N GLY A 305 -5.27 19.08 -6.11
CA GLY A 305 -5.48 20.52 -6.24
C GLY A 305 -5.89 21.21 -4.94
N ILE A 306 -6.92 20.68 -4.29
CA ILE A 306 -7.48 21.24 -3.04
C ILE A 306 -6.44 21.20 -1.92
N PHE A 307 -5.78 20.07 -1.73
CA PHE A 307 -4.79 19.91 -0.66
C PHE A 307 -3.53 20.73 -0.91
N THR A 308 -3.09 20.89 -2.16
CA THR A 308 -1.95 21.76 -2.48
C THR A 308 -2.29 23.23 -2.23
N ALA A 309 -3.48 23.68 -2.65
CA ALA A 309 -3.93 25.05 -2.36
C ALA A 309 -4.04 25.30 -0.85
N LEU A 310 -4.58 24.35 -0.08
CA LEU A 310 -4.64 24.43 1.37
C LEU A 310 -3.26 24.47 2.02
N ALA A 311 -2.36 23.58 1.59
CA ALA A 311 -0.98 23.52 2.07
C ALA A 311 -0.26 24.86 1.85
N MET A 312 -0.54 25.53 0.73
CA MET A 312 -0.01 26.86 0.43
C MET A 312 -0.47 27.93 1.39
N LEU A 313 -1.76 27.92 1.74
CA LEU A 313 -2.29 28.86 2.72
C LEU A 313 -1.70 28.59 4.12
N ILE A 314 -1.54 27.32 4.50
CA ILE A 314 -0.91 26.95 5.77
C ILE A 314 0.56 27.39 5.81
N ALA A 315 1.32 27.17 4.73
CA ALA A 315 2.71 27.60 4.62
C ALA A 315 2.85 29.12 4.69
N PHE A 316 1.99 29.85 4.00
CA PHE A 316 1.89 31.30 4.07
C PHE A 316 1.64 31.77 5.51
N ILE A 317 0.58 31.28 6.15
CA ILE A 317 0.21 31.66 7.52
C ILE A 317 1.37 31.32 8.47
N SER A 318 1.92 30.13 8.39
CA SER A 318 3.04 29.67 9.24
C SER A 318 4.26 30.59 9.10
N SER A 319 4.62 30.97 7.87
CA SER A 319 5.78 31.84 7.60
C SER A 319 5.61 33.30 8.05
N LEU A 320 4.38 33.83 8.06
CA LEU A 320 4.12 35.22 8.46
C LEU A 320 3.54 35.36 9.87
N SER A 321 3.25 34.28 10.59
CA SER A 321 2.74 34.36 11.96
C SER A 321 3.63 33.60 12.95
N LEU A 322 3.84 32.31 12.72
CA LEU A 322 4.60 31.45 13.62
C LEU A 322 6.09 31.80 13.59
N LEU A 323 6.68 31.90 12.39
CA LEU A 323 8.11 32.21 12.25
C LEU A 323 8.53 33.55 12.87
N PRO A 324 7.86 34.69 12.59
CA PRO A 324 8.26 35.98 13.16
C PRO A 324 8.11 35.99 14.69
N ASN A 325 7.05 35.36 15.21
CA ASN A 325 6.84 35.24 16.65
C ASN A 325 7.99 34.49 17.33
N LEU A 326 8.43 33.37 16.75
CA LEU A 326 9.58 32.62 17.26
C LEU A 326 10.88 33.43 17.21
N LEU A 327 11.14 34.16 16.12
CA LEU A 327 12.32 35.02 16.00
C LEU A 327 12.37 36.09 17.11
N VAL A 328 11.22 36.70 17.42
CA VAL A 328 11.09 37.72 18.47
C VAL A 328 11.24 37.10 19.86
N LYS A 329 10.48 36.04 20.15
CA LYS A 329 10.45 35.39 21.47
C LYS A 329 11.83 34.90 21.87
N PHE A 330 12.58 34.36 20.92
CA PHE A 330 13.94 33.87 21.16
C PHE A 330 15.03 34.92 20.93
N LYS A 331 14.69 36.19 20.66
CA LYS A 331 15.66 37.29 20.54
C LYS A 331 16.78 36.97 19.55
N VAL A 332 16.42 36.52 18.35
CA VAL A 332 17.38 36.09 17.33
C VAL A 332 18.00 37.32 16.65
N PHE A 333 19.33 37.32 16.45
CA PHE A 333 20.10 38.42 15.84
C PHE A 333 20.16 39.72 16.65
N GLN A 334 19.88 39.66 17.94
CA GLN A 334 20.11 40.76 18.90
C GLN A 334 21.53 40.71 19.45
#